data_AF-A0A523T2J5-F1
#
_entry.id   AF-A0A523T2J5-F1
#
_cell.length_a   1.000
_cell.length_b   1.000
_cell.length_c   1.000
_cell.angle_alpha   90.00
_cell.angle_beta   90.00
_cell.angle_gamma   90.00
#
_symmetry.space_group_name_H-M   'P 1'
#
loop_
_entity.id
_entity.type
_entity.pdbx_description
1 polymer ?
#
loop_
_entity_poly.entity_id
_entity_poly.type
_entity_poly.pdbx_seq_one_letter_code
_entity_poly.pdbx_strand_id
1 'polypeptide(L)'
;MEKNYHNSCERHSQTNYKSIVIAAFVCFILFVSSKLSGDEATQDSINKAILLYDDGNYQESIRILEFASKDTTLTLDEELSARTYLAFSYVALGKRTDAKEQFILIIKKYEGFSLNPEFVSPKIIEVFKEAKKMLKEPGTENIITIRKKPPGITRCLVQSSVFPGWGQMSRGDSHKGKFLIGTFSVSVAALALSHLAYLSAENSYINAETQSDIEHQYSRYNFAYKTRYVMMQVSLLVWLYSIADILLTEPLEKNE
;
A
#
# COMPACT_ATOMS: atom_id res chain seq x y z
N MET A 1 47.78 36.37 9.88
CA MET A 1 46.43 36.75 10.35
C MET A 1 45.37 36.02 9.52
N GLU A 2 45.26 34.69 9.64
CA GLU A 2 44.51 33.89 8.64
C GLU A 2 43.74 32.69 9.23
N LYS A 3 43.46 32.69 10.53
CA LYS A 3 42.78 31.57 11.22
C LYS A 3 41.35 31.85 11.72
N ASN A 4 40.79 33.03 11.47
CA ASN A 4 39.52 33.44 12.11
C ASN A 4 38.26 33.39 11.23
N TYR A 5 38.36 33.05 9.94
CA TYR A 5 37.17 32.99 9.07
C TYR A 5 36.40 31.67 9.13
N HIS A 6 36.96 30.60 9.73
CA HIS A 6 36.29 29.29 9.73
C HIS A 6 35.24 29.10 10.83
N ASN A 7 35.32 29.83 11.95
CA ASN A 7 34.47 29.57 13.13
C ASN A 7 33.11 30.29 13.15
N SER A 8 32.87 31.26 12.25
CA SER A 8 31.57 31.96 12.19
C SER A 8 30.52 31.22 11.35
N CYS A 9 30.92 30.27 10.50
CA CYS A 9 29.97 29.56 9.63
C CYS A 9 29.21 28.43 10.37
N GLU A 10 29.81 27.80 11.38
CA GLU A 10 29.19 26.67 12.09
C GLU A 10 28.12 27.09 13.11
N ARG A 11 28.23 28.29 13.70
CA ARG A 11 27.33 28.73 14.78
C ARG A 11 25.92 29.07 14.32
N HIS A 12 25.74 29.47 13.06
CA HIS A 12 24.40 29.72 12.48
C HIS A 12 23.67 28.43 12.08
N SER A 13 24.37 27.30 11.94
CA SER A 13 23.77 26.01 11.58
C SER A 13 23.02 25.38 12.76
N GLN A 14 23.55 25.49 13.99
CA GLN A 14 22.97 24.82 15.16
C GLN A 14 21.64 25.39 15.66
N THR A 15 21.40 26.71 15.54
CA THR A 15 20.16 27.33 16.03
C THR A 15 18.96 26.99 15.15
N ASN A 16 19.18 26.74 13.85
CA ASN A 16 18.11 26.40 12.92
C ASN A 16 17.61 24.96 13.12
N TYR A 17 18.50 24.03 13.49
CA TYR A 17 18.12 22.63 13.69
C TYR A 17 17.16 22.42 14.86
N LYS A 18 17.35 23.10 16.00
CA LYS A 18 16.48 22.96 17.18
C LYS A 18 15.05 23.42 16.92
N SER A 19 14.89 24.54 16.22
CA SER A 19 13.56 25.08 15.86
C SER A 19 12.83 24.16 14.89
N ILE A 20 13.54 23.54 13.94
CA ILE A 20 12.97 22.57 12.99
C ILE A 20 12.50 21.30 13.71
N VAL A 21 13.28 20.77 14.66
CA VAL A 21 12.91 19.56 15.42
C VAL A 21 11.68 19.81 16.30
N ILE A 22 11.60 20.98 16.97
CA ILE A 22 10.43 21.33 17.79
C ILE A 22 9.19 21.50 16.90
N ALA A 23 9.30 22.17 15.75
CA ALA A 23 8.20 22.33 14.81
C ALA A 23 7.70 20.98 14.25
N ALA A 24 8.63 20.06 13.92
CA ALA A 24 8.29 18.72 13.46
C ALA A 24 7.60 17.88 14.55
N PHE A 25 8.06 17.99 15.80
CA PHE A 25 7.45 17.28 16.94
C PHE A 25 6.05 17.81 17.27
N VAL A 26 5.84 19.14 17.22
CA VAL A 26 4.51 19.75 17.39
C VAL A 26 3.57 19.34 16.25
N CYS A 27 4.03 19.34 15.00
CA CYS A 27 3.24 18.84 13.87
C CYS A 27 2.88 17.36 14.02
N PHE A 28 3.80 16.54 14.52
CA PHE A 28 3.55 15.13 14.79
C PHE A 28 2.50 14.93 15.89
N ILE A 29 2.58 15.69 17.00
CA ILE A 29 1.57 15.64 18.07
C ILE A 29 0.21 16.08 17.54
N LEU A 30 0.14 17.19 16.80
CA LEU A 30 -1.13 17.67 16.22
C LEU A 30 -1.71 16.67 15.22
N PHE A 31 -0.88 15.97 14.45
CA PHE A 31 -1.30 14.92 13.54
C PHE A 31 -1.88 13.71 14.30
N VAL A 32 -1.26 13.30 15.40
CA VAL A 32 -1.72 12.18 16.24
C VAL A 32 -3.04 12.52 16.96
N SER A 33 -3.21 13.75 17.45
CA SER A 33 -4.44 14.16 18.16
C SER A 33 -5.69 14.22 17.28
N SER A 34 -5.55 14.30 15.95
CA SER A 34 -6.69 14.33 15.02
C SER A 34 -7.42 12.99 14.87
N LYS A 35 -6.93 11.91 15.49
CA LYS A 35 -7.49 10.55 15.35
C LYS A 35 -8.50 10.15 16.42
N LEU A 36 -8.81 11.01 17.39
CA LEU A 36 -9.60 10.64 18.57
C LEU A 36 -11.12 10.90 18.46
N SER A 37 -11.64 11.23 17.27
CA SER A 37 -13.08 11.52 17.04
C SER A 37 -13.75 10.52 16.07
N GLY A 38 -13.24 9.28 15.99
CA GLY A 38 -13.66 8.30 14.99
C GLY A 38 -15.00 7.60 15.24
N ASP A 39 -15.42 7.46 16.50
CA ASP A 39 -16.49 6.48 16.82
C ASP A 39 -17.90 6.95 16.41
N GLU A 40 -18.23 8.24 16.52
CA GLU A 40 -19.57 8.73 16.12
C GLU A 40 -19.79 8.67 14.60
N ALA A 41 -18.75 8.93 13.81
CA ALA A 41 -18.85 8.96 12.35
C ALA A 41 -19.08 7.56 11.74
N THR A 42 -18.49 6.53 12.36
CA THR A 42 -18.63 5.15 11.89
C THR A 42 -20.02 4.60 12.19
N GLN A 43 -20.58 4.89 13.37
CA GLN A 43 -21.93 4.44 13.71
C GLN A 43 -23.02 5.08 12.84
N ASP A 44 -22.88 6.38 12.55
CA ASP A 44 -23.78 7.07 11.60
C ASP A 44 -23.73 6.42 10.20
N SER A 45 -22.53 6.00 9.77
CA SER A 45 -22.34 5.32 8.49
C SER A 45 -23.05 3.96 8.43
N ILE A 46 -23.02 3.17 9.52
CA ILE A 46 -23.72 1.88 9.57
C ILE A 46 -25.23 2.09 9.50
N ASN A 47 -25.77 3.01 10.30
CA ASN A 47 -27.21 3.33 10.30
C ASN A 47 -27.67 3.81 8.92
N LYS A 48 -26.90 4.68 8.27
CA LYS A 48 -27.16 5.11 6.89
C LYS A 48 -27.18 3.95 5.91
N ALA A 49 -26.26 3.00 6.03
CA ALA A 49 -26.22 1.84 5.16
C ALA A 49 -27.40 0.87 5.38
N ILE A 50 -27.90 0.77 6.61
CA ILE A 50 -29.11 0.02 6.94
C ILE A 50 -30.33 0.65 6.24
N LEU A 51 -30.48 1.97 6.34
CA LEU A 51 -31.55 2.68 5.63
C LEU A 51 -31.48 2.45 4.11
N LEU A 52 -30.28 2.49 3.53
CA LEU A 52 -30.08 2.19 2.12
C LEU A 52 -30.45 0.75 1.75
N TYR A 53 -30.21 -0.22 2.62
CA TYR A 53 -30.65 -1.60 2.42
C TYR A 53 -32.18 -1.70 2.43
N ASP A 54 -32.82 -1.03 3.40
CA ASP A 54 -34.29 -1.01 3.52
C ASP A 54 -34.96 -0.34 2.32
N ASP A 55 -34.30 0.69 1.74
CA ASP A 55 -34.72 1.36 0.50
C ASP A 55 -34.43 0.55 -0.77
N GLY A 56 -33.80 -0.62 -0.67
CA GLY A 56 -33.42 -1.46 -1.81
C GLY A 56 -32.17 -1.00 -2.55
N ASN A 57 -31.45 0.01 -2.05
CA ASN A 57 -30.20 0.52 -2.60
C ASN A 57 -28.99 -0.34 -2.16
N TYR A 58 -29.02 -1.63 -2.50
CA TYR A 58 -28.09 -2.64 -2.00
C TYR A 58 -26.61 -2.35 -2.36
N GLN A 59 -26.32 -1.85 -3.56
CA GLN A 59 -24.95 -1.56 -4.00
C GLN A 59 -24.30 -0.47 -3.14
N GLU A 60 -25.06 0.59 -2.82
CA GLU A 60 -24.56 1.70 -2.01
C GLU A 60 -24.44 1.29 -0.54
N SER A 61 -25.40 0.49 -0.03
CA SER A 61 -25.29 -0.13 1.28
C SER A 61 -24.01 -0.96 1.41
N ILE A 62 -23.73 -1.83 0.43
CA ILE A 62 -22.48 -2.62 0.38
C ILE A 62 -21.26 -1.72 0.42
N ARG A 63 -21.21 -0.65 -0.38
CA ARG A 63 -20.07 0.27 -0.44
C ARG A 63 -19.76 0.88 0.94
N ILE A 64 -20.79 1.33 1.66
CA ILE A 64 -20.64 1.94 2.99
C ILE A 64 -20.28 0.88 4.03
N LEU A 65 -20.94 -0.28 4.04
CA LEU A 65 -20.66 -1.36 4.99
C LEU A 65 -19.27 -1.98 4.79
N GLU A 66 -18.79 -2.10 3.57
CA GLU A 66 -17.41 -2.50 3.30
C GLU A 66 -16.37 -1.49 3.78
N PHE A 67 -16.73 -0.21 3.81
CA PHE A 67 -15.87 0.82 4.37
C PHE A 67 -15.88 0.73 5.90
N ALA A 68 -17.07 0.71 6.51
CA ALA A 68 -17.25 0.63 7.96
C ALA A 68 -16.61 -0.64 8.56
N SER A 69 -16.78 -1.81 7.93
CA SER A 69 -16.21 -3.08 8.41
C SER A 69 -14.68 -3.19 8.36
N LYS A 70 -13.98 -2.19 7.80
CA LYS A 70 -12.52 -2.08 7.90
C LYS A 70 -12.06 -1.32 9.14
N ASP A 71 -12.97 -0.63 9.81
CA ASP A 71 -12.67 0.10 11.01
C ASP A 71 -12.42 -0.88 12.17
N THR A 72 -11.25 -0.78 12.78
CA THR A 72 -10.84 -1.64 13.89
C THR A 72 -11.39 -1.17 15.23
N THR A 73 -12.02 0.01 15.29
CA THR A 73 -12.61 0.55 16.52
C THR A 73 -14.06 0.12 16.73
N LEU A 74 -14.68 -0.58 15.76
CA LEU A 74 -16.05 -1.06 15.88
C LEU A 74 -16.25 -1.91 17.13
N THR A 75 -17.34 -1.62 17.83
CA THR A 75 -17.84 -2.52 18.87
C THR A 75 -18.30 -3.84 18.23
N LEU A 76 -18.41 -4.88 19.05
CA LEU A 76 -18.85 -6.20 18.58
C LEU A 76 -20.23 -6.13 17.90
N ASP A 77 -21.17 -5.40 18.49
CA ASP A 77 -22.55 -5.29 17.99
C ASP A 77 -22.63 -4.53 16.66
N GLU A 78 -21.81 -3.49 16.50
CA GLU A 78 -21.72 -2.72 15.26
C GLU A 78 -21.11 -3.55 14.13
N GLU A 79 -20.03 -4.29 14.41
CA GLU A 79 -19.44 -5.19 13.41
C GLU A 79 -20.41 -6.31 13.02
N LEU A 80 -21.11 -6.91 13.99
CA LEU A 80 -22.13 -7.92 13.72
C LEU A 80 -23.25 -7.36 12.85
N SER A 81 -23.74 -6.16 13.16
CA SER A 81 -24.76 -5.47 12.38
C SER A 81 -24.26 -5.19 10.96
N ALA A 82 -23.08 -4.58 10.83
CA ALA A 82 -22.51 -4.22 9.55
C ALA A 82 -22.32 -5.44 8.63
N ARG A 83 -21.75 -6.53 9.16
CA ARG A 83 -21.58 -7.78 8.39
C ARG A 83 -22.90 -8.45 8.06
N THR A 84 -23.89 -8.37 8.95
CA THR A 84 -25.22 -8.96 8.74
C THR A 84 -25.91 -8.28 7.56
N TYR A 85 -25.98 -6.96 7.55
CA TYR A 85 -26.57 -6.20 6.45
C TYR A 85 -25.75 -6.30 5.16
N LEU A 86 -24.43 -6.45 5.25
CA LEU A 86 -23.57 -6.71 4.10
C LEU A 86 -23.92 -8.08 3.47
N ALA A 87 -24.07 -9.11 4.30
CA ALA A 87 -24.51 -10.43 3.85
C ALA A 87 -25.91 -10.39 3.23
N PHE A 88 -26.86 -9.66 3.84
CA PHE A 88 -28.22 -9.53 3.35
C PHE A 88 -28.26 -8.84 1.98
N SER A 89 -27.50 -7.74 1.83
CA SER A 89 -27.35 -7.02 0.55
C SER A 89 -26.77 -7.92 -0.54
N TYR A 90 -25.78 -8.76 -0.20
CA TYR A 90 -25.23 -9.74 -1.13
C TYR A 90 -26.25 -10.80 -1.56
N VAL A 91 -27.08 -11.31 -0.64
CA VAL A 91 -28.17 -12.25 -0.99
C VAL A 91 -29.20 -11.60 -1.90
N ALA A 92 -29.55 -10.34 -1.65
CA ALA A 92 -30.48 -9.57 -2.47
C ALA A 92 -29.97 -9.43 -3.91
N LEU A 93 -28.67 -9.16 -4.09
CA LEU A 93 -28.01 -9.07 -5.40
C LEU A 93 -27.66 -10.43 -6.04
N GLY A 94 -28.00 -11.55 -5.41
CA GLY A 94 -27.68 -12.90 -5.92
C GLY A 94 -26.22 -13.32 -5.76
N LYS A 95 -25.41 -12.54 -5.04
CA LYS A 95 -24.00 -12.81 -4.73
C LYS A 95 -23.87 -13.80 -3.56
N ARG A 96 -24.30 -15.05 -3.79
CA ARG A 96 -24.42 -16.08 -2.75
C ARG A 96 -23.08 -16.41 -2.07
N THR A 97 -21.98 -16.42 -2.82
CA THR A 97 -20.64 -16.70 -2.28
C THR A 97 -20.19 -15.61 -1.30
N ASP A 98 -20.26 -14.34 -1.71
CA ASP A 98 -19.89 -13.20 -0.87
C ASP A 98 -20.72 -13.13 0.43
N ALA A 99 -22.03 -13.42 0.32
CA ALA A 99 -22.90 -13.51 1.49
C ALA A 99 -22.47 -14.59 2.48
N LYS A 100 -22.10 -15.78 1.99
CA LYS A 100 -21.60 -16.87 2.85
C LYS A 100 -20.31 -16.47 3.56
N GLU A 101 -19.40 -15.78 2.87
CA GLU A 101 -18.16 -15.31 3.50
C GLU A 101 -18.46 -14.39 4.69
N GLN A 102 -19.38 -13.44 4.54
CA GLN A 102 -19.76 -12.54 5.64
C GLN A 102 -20.38 -13.31 6.81
N PHE A 103 -21.27 -14.27 6.54
CA PHE A 103 -21.83 -15.12 7.61
C PHE A 103 -20.77 -15.97 8.30
N ILE A 104 -19.82 -16.51 7.56
CA ILE A 104 -18.70 -17.28 8.13
C ILE A 104 -17.86 -16.41 9.05
N LEU A 105 -17.57 -15.16 8.66
CA LEU A 105 -16.85 -14.21 9.52
C LEU A 105 -17.64 -13.90 10.80
N ILE A 106 -18.96 -13.72 10.69
CA ILE A 106 -19.84 -13.54 11.86
C ILE A 106 -19.77 -14.75 12.79
N ILE A 107 -19.97 -15.97 12.28
CA ILE A 107 -20.01 -17.20 13.10
C ILE A 107 -18.65 -17.47 13.75
N LYS A 108 -17.55 -17.23 13.03
CA LYS A 108 -16.19 -17.36 13.58
C LYS A 108 -15.92 -16.38 14.72
N LYS A 109 -16.50 -15.18 14.67
CA LYS A 109 -16.35 -14.16 15.72
C LYS A 109 -17.32 -14.37 16.88
N TYR A 110 -18.54 -14.83 16.60
CA TYR A 110 -19.59 -15.06 17.58
C TYR A 110 -20.35 -16.36 17.26
N GLU A 111 -19.94 -17.46 17.89
CA GLU A 111 -20.49 -18.80 17.63
C GLU A 111 -22.00 -18.91 17.93
N GLY A 112 -22.51 -18.10 18.86
CA GLY A 112 -23.91 -18.03 19.26
C GLY A 112 -24.83 -17.31 18.26
N PHE A 113 -24.28 -16.75 17.18
CA PHE A 113 -25.08 -15.98 16.22
C PHE A 113 -26.21 -16.82 15.61
N SER A 114 -27.42 -16.26 15.61
CA SER A 114 -28.60 -16.85 14.99
C SER A 114 -29.47 -15.77 14.35
N LEU A 115 -30.10 -16.12 13.23
CA LEU A 115 -31.03 -15.25 12.52
C LEU A 115 -32.45 -15.59 12.97
N ASN A 116 -33.30 -14.58 13.21
CA ASN A 116 -34.71 -14.78 13.51
C ASN A 116 -35.50 -15.03 12.21
N PRO A 117 -36.09 -16.23 11.99
CA PRO A 117 -36.82 -16.54 10.76
C PRO A 117 -38.09 -15.71 10.54
N GLU A 118 -38.63 -15.07 11.59
CA GLU A 118 -39.82 -14.22 11.49
C GLU A 118 -39.52 -12.89 10.78
N PHE A 119 -38.29 -12.39 10.91
CA PHE A 119 -37.88 -11.09 10.37
C PHE A 119 -36.92 -11.19 9.18
N VAL A 120 -36.48 -12.41 8.83
CA VAL A 120 -35.45 -12.63 7.81
C VAL A 120 -36.00 -13.50 6.70
N SER A 121 -35.76 -13.09 5.44
CA SER A 121 -36.26 -13.83 4.28
C SER A 121 -35.74 -15.28 4.24
N PRO A 122 -36.56 -16.25 3.78
CA PRO A 122 -36.15 -17.65 3.68
C PRO A 122 -34.84 -17.86 2.90
N LYS A 123 -34.63 -17.05 1.85
CA LYS A 123 -33.42 -17.09 1.01
C LYS A 123 -32.16 -16.76 1.83
N ILE A 124 -32.21 -15.76 2.71
CA ILE A 124 -31.09 -15.39 3.59
C ILE A 124 -30.82 -16.52 4.59
N ILE A 125 -31.87 -17.09 5.19
CA ILE A 125 -31.74 -18.21 6.14
C ILE A 125 -31.06 -19.42 5.49
N GLU A 126 -31.39 -19.72 4.24
CA GLU A 126 -30.76 -20.80 3.48
C GLU A 126 -29.25 -20.58 3.32
N VAL A 127 -28.83 -19.38 2.89
CA VAL A 127 -27.42 -19.00 2.72
C VAL A 127 -26.66 -19.05 4.05
N PHE A 128 -27.29 -18.62 5.14
CA PHE A 128 -26.72 -18.71 6.48
C PHE A 128 -26.52 -20.16 6.95
N LYS A 129 -27.48 -21.05 6.67
CA LYS A 129 -27.36 -22.49 6.96
C LYS A 129 -26.21 -23.12 6.18
N GLU A 130 -26.03 -22.74 4.91
CA GLU A 130 -24.88 -23.19 4.12
C GLU A 130 -23.56 -22.74 4.73
N ALA A 131 -23.45 -21.47 5.13
CA ALA A 131 -22.28 -20.94 5.81
C ALA A 131 -21.96 -21.73 7.10
N LYS A 132 -22.98 -22.04 7.92
CA LYS A 132 -22.83 -22.91 9.11
C LYS A 132 -22.37 -24.32 8.75
N LYS A 133 -22.90 -24.90 7.67
CA LYS A 133 -22.50 -26.24 7.20
C LYS A 133 -21.03 -26.28 6.79
N MET A 134 -20.56 -25.27 6.05
CA MET A 134 -19.15 -25.14 5.62
C MET A 134 -18.16 -25.11 6.79
N LEU A 135 -18.54 -24.54 7.93
CA LEU A 135 -17.71 -24.53 9.14
C LEU A 135 -17.67 -25.85 9.89
N LYS A 136 -18.69 -26.71 9.73
CA LYS A 136 -18.78 -28.01 10.42
C LYS A 136 -18.06 -29.13 9.69
N GLU A 137 -17.84 -29.00 8.38
CA GLU A 137 -17.19 -30.03 7.57
C GLU A 137 -15.65 -29.95 7.73
N PRO A 138 -15.01 -30.89 8.45
CA PRO A 138 -13.55 -30.88 8.65
C PRO A 138 -12.86 -31.09 7.29
N GLY A 139 -12.00 -30.14 6.90
CA GLY A 139 -11.29 -30.13 5.62
C GLY A 139 -11.67 -28.98 4.67
N THR A 140 -12.76 -28.27 4.95
CA THR A 140 -13.22 -27.14 4.12
C THR A 140 -12.45 -25.84 4.38
N GLU A 141 -11.62 -25.79 5.43
CA GLU A 141 -10.77 -24.63 5.73
C GLU A 141 -9.80 -24.27 4.58
N ASN A 142 -9.45 -25.23 3.72
CA ASN A 142 -8.59 -24.98 2.56
C ASN A 142 -9.35 -24.51 1.31
N ILE A 143 -10.68 -24.64 1.25
CA ILE A 143 -11.48 -24.26 0.06
C ILE A 143 -11.95 -22.80 0.17
N ILE A 144 -12.19 -22.31 1.39
CA ILE A 144 -12.45 -20.89 1.61
C ILE A 144 -11.10 -20.20 1.78
N THR A 145 -10.35 -20.06 0.69
CA THR A 145 -9.35 -19.00 0.64
C THR A 145 -10.11 -17.70 0.72
N ILE A 146 -10.38 -17.21 1.94
CA ILE A 146 -10.95 -15.89 2.18
C ILE A 146 -10.15 -14.97 1.29
N ARG A 147 -10.80 -14.39 0.27
CA ARG A 147 -10.14 -13.61 -0.76
C ARG A 147 -9.41 -12.49 -0.02
N LYS A 148 -8.09 -12.67 0.21
CA LYS A 148 -7.31 -11.69 0.97
C LYS A 148 -7.46 -10.40 0.20
N LYS A 149 -8.13 -9.42 0.80
CA LYS A 149 -8.39 -8.14 0.16
C LYS A 149 -7.05 -7.62 -0.37
N PRO A 150 -6.97 -7.19 -1.64
CA PRO A 150 -5.72 -6.66 -2.16
C PRO A 150 -5.26 -5.52 -1.24
N PRO A 151 -3.94 -5.40 -1.00
CA PRO A 151 -3.41 -4.36 -0.15
C PRO A 151 -3.82 -2.98 -0.68
N GLY A 152 -4.09 -2.04 0.23
CA GLY A 152 -4.43 -0.67 -0.14
C GLY A 152 -3.31 0.00 -0.94
N ILE A 153 -3.66 0.99 -1.76
CA ILE A 153 -2.74 1.74 -2.63
C ILE A 153 -1.56 2.31 -1.83
N THR A 154 -1.82 2.88 -0.65
CA THR A 154 -0.80 3.46 0.24
C THR A 154 0.29 2.45 0.61
N ARG A 155 -0.09 1.23 0.99
CA ARG A 155 0.85 0.15 1.30
C ARG A 155 1.68 -0.23 0.08
N CYS A 156 1.04 -0.29 -1.09
CA CYS A 156 1.71 -0.63 -2.35
C CYS A 156 2.70 0.44 -2.79
N LEU A 157 2.36 1.72 -2.58
CA LEU A 157 3.25 2.86 -2.80
C LEU A 157 4.46 2.77 -1.88
N VAL A 158 4.27 2.57 -0.57
CA VAL A 158 5.38 2.41 0.38
C VAL A 158 6.31 1.27 -0.03
N GLN A 159 5.74 0.11 -0.38
CA GLN A 159 6.53 -1.04 -0.85
C GLN A 159 7.34 -0.70 -2.10
N SER A 160 6.77 0.04 -3.04
CA SER A 160 7.44 0.36 -4.31
C SER A 160 8.42 1.52 -4.22
N SER A 161 8.22 2.43 -3.27
CA SER A 161 9.19 3.46 -2.93
C SER A 161 10.47 2.84 -2.38
N VAL A 162 10.38 1.75 -1.62
CA VAL A 162 11.54 0.99 -1.14
C VAL A 162 12.17 0.19 -2.27
N PHE A 163 11.35 -0.54 -3.04
CA PHE A 163 11.85 -1.39 -4.12
C PHE A 163 10.86 -1.46 -5.30
N PRO A 164 11.22 -0.90 -6.48
CA PRO A 164 10.37 -0.92 -7.66
C PRO A 164 9.84 -2.31 -8.01
N GLY A 165 8.55 -2.42 -8.28
CA GLY A 165 7.86 -3.68 -8.60
C GLY A 165 7.28 -4.44 -7.39
N TRP A 166 7.67 -4.13 -6.15
CA TRP A 166 7.16 -4.84 -4.97
C TRP A 166 5.66 -4.58 -4.72
N GLY A 167 5.19 -3.36 -4.91
CA GLY A 167 3.77 -3.03 -4.76
C GLY A 167 2.89 -3.72 -5.82
N GLN A 168 3.37 -3.81 -7.06
CA GLN A 168 2.69 -4.54 -8.14
C GLN A 168 2.49 -6.01 -7.80
N MET A 169 3.55 -6.67 -7.31
CA MET A 169 3.45 -8.06 -6.85
C MET A 169 2.46 -8.21 -5.69
N SER A 170 2.45 -7.26 -4.76
CA SER A 170 1.55 -7.28 -3.61
C SER A 170 0.08 -7.11 -4.01
N ARG A 171 -0.20 -6.44 -5.14
CA ARG A 171 -1.55 -6.32 -5.73
C ARG A 171 -1.94 -7.49 -6.64
N GLY A 172 -1.08 -8.50 -6.78
CA GLY A 172 -1.32 -9.68 -7.60
C GLY A 172 -0.81 -9.58 -9.05
N ASP A 173 -0.29 -8.43 -9.47
CA ASP A 173 0.32 -8.27 -10.80
C ASP A 173 1.79 -8.75 -10.79
N SER A 174 1.95 -10.07 -10.65
CA SER A 174 3.27 -10.69 -10.48
C SER A 174 4.17 -10.57 -11.72
N HIS A 175 3.59 -10.50 -12.92
CA HIS A 175 4.35 -10.37 -14.16
C HIS A 175 4.97 -8.97 -14.28
N LYS A 176 4.18 -7.90 -14.10
CA LYS A 176 4.72 -6.54 -14.10
C LYS A 176 5.72 -6.31 -12.97
N GLY A 177 5.39 -6.81 -11.77
CA GLY A 177 6.29 -6.70 -10.62
C GLY A 177 7.66 -7.32 -10.87
N LYS A 178 7.72 -8.54 -11.40
CA LYS A 178 8.99 -9.21 -11.76
C LYS A 178 9.75 -8.45 -12.85
N PHE A 179 9.05 -7.93 -13.86
CA PHE A 179 9.67 -7.14 -14.93
C PHE A 179 10.33 -5.86 -14.40
N LEU A 180 9.63 -5.12 -13.52
CA LEU A 180 10.16 -3.91 -12.89
C LEU A 180 11.36 -4.19 -11.99
N ILE A 181 11.28 -5.22 -11.15
CA ILE A 181 12.38 -5.66 -10.29
C ILE A 181 13.61 -6.01 -11.14
N GLY A 182 13.43 -6.80 -12.20
CA GLY A 182 14.55 -7.20 -13.06
C GLY A 182 15.20 -5.98 -13.74
N THR A 183 14.38 -5.09 -14.31
CA THR A 183 14.86 -3.89 -14.99
C THR A 183 15.60 -2.95 -14.04
N PHE A 184 15.04 -2.70 -12.86
CA PHE A 184 15.68 -1.85 -11.84
C PHE A 184 16.99 -2.48 -11.32
N SER A 185 17.02 -3.80 -11.11
CA SER A 185 18.22 -4.51 -10.66
C SER A 185 19.36 -4.39 -11.68
N VAL A 186 19.05 -4.56 -12.97
CA VAL A 186 20.02 -4.37 -14.05
C VAL A 186 20.49 -2.92 -14.12
N SER A 187 19.60 -1.94 -14.00
CA SER A 187 19.97 -0.51 -14.08
C SER A 187 20.86 -0.08 -12.90
N VAL A 188 20.56 -0.54 -11.68
CA VAL A 188 21.37 -0.28 -10.49
C VAL A 188 22.74 -0.94 -10.59
N ALA A 189 22.82 -2.19 -11.10
CA ALA A 189 24.09 -2.86 -11.35
C ALA A 189 24.93 -2.09 -12.38
N ALA A 190 24.32 -1.65 -13.49
CA ALA A 190 24.99 -0.83 -14.50
C ALA A 190 25.47 0.52 -13.92
N LEU A 191 24.66 1.16 -13.08
CA LEU A 191 25.04 2.38 -12.37
C LEU A 191 26.25 2.14 -11.46
N ALA A 192 26.25 1.07 -10.65
CA ALA A 192 27.37 0.73 -9.78
C ALA A 192 28.66 0.49 -10.58
N LEU A 193 28.61 -0.30 -11.65
CA LEU A 193 29.77 -0.54 -12.53
C LEU A 193 30.27 0.75 -13.19
N SER A 194 29.36 1.59 -13.69
CA SER A 194 29.73 2.89 -14.28
C SER A 194 30.36 3.84 -13.26
N HIS A 195 29.94 3.78 -12.00
CA HIS A 195 30.52 4.57 -10.92
C HIS A 195 31.95 4.10 -10.58
N LEU A 196 32.19 2.79 -10.54
CA LEU A 196 33.55 2.25 -10.38
C LEU A 196 34.47 2.64 -11.55
N ALA A 197 33.97 2.57 -12.78
CA ALA A 197 34.71 3.01 -13.96
C ALA A 197 35.03 4.53 -13.90
N TYR A 198 34.09 5.35 -13.43
CA TYR A 198 34.32 6.77 -13.18
C TYR A 198 35.45 7.00 -12.18
N LEU A 199 35.44 6.33 -11.02
CA LEU A 199 36.47 6.50 -9.99
C LEU A 199 37.86 6.10 -10.51
N SER A 200 37.92 5.00 -11.27
CA SER A 200 39.17 4.57 -11.90
C SER A 200 39.70 5.59 -12.91
N ALA A 201 38.84 6.12 -13.79
CA ALA A 201 39.24 7.08 -14.80
C ALA A 201 39.63 8.45 -14.20
N GLU A 202 38.94 8.87 -13.14
CA GLU A 202 39.26 10.08 -12.38
C GLU A 202 40.66 9.98 -11.76
N ASN A 203 40.97 8.85 -11.12
CA ASN A 203 42.30 8.63 -10.55
C ASN A 203 43.39 8.61 -11.64
N SER A 204 43.16 7.99 -12.80
CA SER A 204 44.11 8.04 -13.91
C SER A 204 44.33 9.45 -14.44
N TYR A 205 43.28 10.26 -14.53
CA TYR A 205 43.36 11.64 -14.99
C TYR A 205 44.13 12.54 -14.01
N ILE A 206 43.87 12.42 -12.71
CA ILE A 206 44.54 13.24 -11.67
C ILE A 206 46.06 12.95 -11.61
N ASN A 207 46.46 11.72 -11.92
CA ASN A 207 47.87 11.31 -11.89
C ASN A 207 48.59 11.46 -13.24
N ALA A 208 47.96 12.05 -14.27
CA ALA A 208 48.58 12.24 -15.57
C ALA A 208 49.54 13.44 -15.54
N GLU A 209 50.81 13.24 -15.90
CA GLU A 209 51.87 14.27 -15.81
C GLU A 209 52.15 14.97 -17.14
N THR A 210 51.93 14.29 -18.27
CA THR A 210 52.25 14.83 -19.60
C THR A 210 51.00 15.36 -20.30
N GLN A 211 51.15 16.44 -21.08
CA GLN A 211 50.02 17.05 -21.81
C GLN A 211 49.25 16.04 -22.68
N SER A 212 49.97 15.18 -23.41
CA SER A 212 49.34 14.16 -24.26
C SER A 212 48.57 13.12 -23.45
N ASP A 213 49.06 12.74 -22.27
CA ASP A 213 48.37 11.79 -21.39
C ASP A 213 47.16 12.45 -20.72
N ILE A 214 47.28 13.72 -20.31
CA ILE A 214 46.16 14.50 -19.76
C ILE A 214 44.98 14.52 -20.73
N GLU A 215 45.20 14.83 -22.00
CA GLU A 215 44.14 14.87 -23.02
C GLU A 215 43.47 13.50 -23.22
N HIS A 216 44.27 12.43 -23.26
CA HIS A 216 43.76 11.07 -23.40
C HIS A 216 42.95 10.62 -22.17
N GLN A 217 43.48 10.79 -20.95
CA GLN A 217 42.78 10.42 -19.72
C GLN A 217 41.54 11.29 -19.48
N TYR A 218 41.57 12.58 -19.85
CA TYR A 218 40.41 13.45 -19.78
C TYR A 218 39.24 12.92 -20.63
N SER A 219 39.52 12.46 -21.86
CA SER A 219 38.50 11.89 -22.73
C SER A 219 37.83 10.65 -22.10
N ARG A 220 38.65 9.75 -21.52
CA ARG A 220 38.16 8.55 -20.81
C ARG A 220 37.33 8.91 -19.58
N TYR A 221 37.81 9.86 -18.78
CA TYR A 221 37.09 10.39 -17.61
C TYR A 221 35.74 10.98 -18.01
N ASN A 222 35.71 11.85 -19.03
CA ASN A 222 34.48 12.49 -19.52
C ASN A 222 33.46 11.46 -20.03
N PHE A 223 33.92 10.42 -20.74
CA PHE A 223 33.06 9.34 -21.17
C PHE A 223 32.46 8.56 -19.99
N ALA A 224 33.27 8.19 -19.00
CA ALA A 224 32.81 7.49 -17.80
C ALA A 224 31.82 8.34 -16.98
N TYR A 225 32.08 9.64 -16.84
CA TYR A 225 31.20 10.60 -16.19
C TYR A 225 29.82 10.67 -16.87
N LYS A 226 29.79 10.84 -18.19
CA LYS A 226 28.53 10.87 -18.98
C LYS A 226 27.77 9.55 -18.86
N THR A 227 28.47 8.43 -18.93
CA THR A 227 27.88 7.10 -18.78
C THR A 227 27.22 6.93 -17.41
N ARG A 228 27.93 7.30 -16.33
CA ARG A 228 27.39 7.29 -14.96
C ARG A 228 26.13 8.13 -14.83
N TYR A 229 26.14 9.34 -15.39
CA TYR A 229 24.99 10.24 -15.34
C TYR A 229 23.78 9.65 -16.07
N VAL A 230 23.96 9.08 -17.27
CA VAL A 230 22.89 8.40 -18.01
C VAL A 230 22.33 7.22 -17.21
N MET A 231 23.17 6.37 -16.62
CA MET A 231 22.70 5.22 -15.82
C MET A 231 21.93 5.65 -14.57
N MET A 232 22.31 6.78 -13.97
CA MET A 232 21.59 7.38 -12.84
C MET A 232 20.18 7.82 -13.26
N GLN A 233 20.07 8.52 -14.40
CA GLN A 233 18.77 8.93 -14.94
C GLN A 233 17.88 7.74 -15.29
N VAL A 234 18.42 6.71 -15.95
CA VAL A 234 17.67 5.49 -16.28
C VAL A 234 17.13 4.82 -15.02
N SER A 235 17.97 4.66 -13.99
CA SER A 235 17.54 4.06 -12.71
C SER A 235 16.44 4.87 -12.02
N LEU A 236 16.57 6.20 -12.04
CA LEU A 236 15.55 7.11 -11.49
C LEU A 236 14.23 7.01 -12.27
N LEU A 237 14.27 6.96 -13.61
CA LEU A 237 13.09 6.85 -14.44
C LEU A 237 12.35 5.52 -14.23
N VAL A 238 13.09 4.41 -14.10
CA VAL A 238 12.49 3.10 -13.77
C VAL A 238 11.81 3.13 -12.41
N TRP A 239 12.45 3.76 -11.41
CA TRP A 239 11.87 3.93 -10.08
C TRP A 239 10.59 4.79 -10.11
N LEU A 240 10.62 5.95 -10.78
CA LEU A 240 9.45 6.82 -10.93
C LEU A 240 8.32 6.14 -11.69
N TYR A 241 8.63 5.42 -12.77
CA TYR A 241 7.64 4.67 -13.53
C TYR A 241 6.94 3.62 -12.66
N SER A 242 7.67 2.90 -11.79
CA SER A 242 7.06 1.94 -10.87
C SER A 242 6.06 2.57 -9.90
N ILE A 243 6.28 3.82 -9.49
CA ILE A 243 5.33 4.55 -8.63
C ILE A 243 4.13 5.02 -9.44
N ALA A 244 4.38 5.61 -10.61
CA ALA A 244 3.31 6.07 -11.50
C ALA A 244 2.38 4.92 -11.92
N ASP A 245 2.91 3.74 -12.21
CA ASP A 245 2.13 2.55 -12.53
C ASP A 245 1.17 2.16 -11.39
N ILE A 246 1.56 2.28 -10.13
CA ILE A 246 0.64 1.99 -9.00
C ILE A 246 -0.48 3.02 -8.90
N LEU A 247 -0.17 4.29 -9.16
CA LEU A 247 -1.14 5.38 -9.11
C LEU A 247 -2.16 5.32 -10.26
N LEU A 248 -1.71 4.90 -11.45
CA LEU A 248 -2.51 4.91 -12.67
C LEU A 248 -3.22 3.57 -12.94
N THR A 249 -2.67 2.45 -12.47
CA THR A 249 -3.24 1.12 -12.72
C THR A 249 -4.19 0.72 -11.59
N GLU A 250 -5.43 0.39 -11.95
CA GLU A 250 -6.40 -0.20 -11.04
C GLU A 250 -6.01 -1.62 -10.62
N PRO A 251 -6.41 -2.10 -9.42
CA PRO A 251 -6.08 -3.47 -9.01
C PRO A 251 -6.74 -4.44 -9.99
N LEU A 252 -5.98 -5.42 -10.48
CA LEU A 252 -6.58 -6.47 -11.31
C LEU A 252 -7.62 -7.23 -10.48
N GLU A 253 -8.89 -7.04 -10.81
CA GLU A 253 -9.93 -7.94 -10.36
C GLU A 253 -9.65 -9.29 -11.02
N LYS A 254 -9.26 -10.28 -10.22
CA LYS A 254 -9.22 -11.66 -10.71
C LYS A 254 -10.65 -12.04 -11.09
N ASN A 255 -10.91 -12.08 -12.39
CA ASN A 255 -12.04 -12.79 -12.97
C ASN A 255 -11.69 -14.27 -12.87
N GLU A 256 -12.32 -14.96 -11.92
CA GLU A 256 -12.27 -16.43 -11.81
C GLU A 256 -13.31 -17.06 -12.72
#